data_AF-A0AB73SY19-F1
#
_entry.id   AF-A0AB73SY19-F1
#
_cell.length_a   1.000
_cell.length_b   1.000
_cell.length_c   1.000
_cell.angle_alpha   90.00
_cell.angle_beta   90.00
_cell.angle_gamma   90.00
#
_symmetry.space_group_name_H-M   'P 1'
#
loop_
_entity.id
_entity.type
_entity.pdbx_description
1 polymer ?
#
loop_
_entity_poly.entity_id
_entity_poly.type
_entity_poly.pdbx_seq_one_letter_code
_entity_poly.pdbx_strand_id
1 'polypeptide(L)'
;MHSYLRAIGFSNIKRDKELEPLLKEVSDHCDKKVAVKEDTGSEFIELSKEFGPDIGITVCGEKDEDGFHREYYFPYMKGSGVTTREDVGIEKHGPRDSYAGVCEDMRVGVSLIFYLQNAAEYKKECFQYKIKGKSVSTTFAGLSLQGKVLLPICKSKEQIVSDREATANRSHLIAAARKGDEEAMESLTLEDIDTYTMVSRRIQNEDVFTIVDSFFMPYGMECDQYQILGEILECQKQSNSVTGEKIFQMRIDCNGMQFNICINEKDLLGIPEEGRRFKGTVWLQGCLNFS
;
A
#
# COMPACT_ATOMS: atom_id res chain seq x y z
N MET A 1 -6.58 -9.63 7.87
CA MET A 1 -7.61 -8.57 7.67
C MET A 1 -8.14 -7.98 8.98
N HIS A 2 -8.74 -8.76 9.91
CA HIS A 2 -9.24 -8.26 11.21
C HIS A 2 -8.18 -7.45 12.01
N SER A 3 -6.94 -7.92 12.02
CA SER A 3 -5.83 -7.29 12.76
C SER A 3 -5.57 -5.83 12.36
N TYR A 4 -5.82 -5.46 11.09
CA TYR A 4 -5.54 -4.12 10.56
C TYR A 4 -6.60 -3.07 10.92
N LEU A 5 -7.73 -3.47 11.54
CA LEU A 5 -8.68 -2.51 12.13
C LEU A 5 -8.01 -1.62 13.18
N ARG A 6 -7.00 -2.17 13.88
CA ARG A 6 -6.18 -1.42 14.83
C ARG A 6 -5.49 -0.21 14.20
N ALA A 7 -5.00 -0.35 12.96
CA ALA A 7 -4.28 0.71 12.24
C ALA A 7 -5.14 1.96 11.99
N ILE A 8 -6.46 1.79 11.89
CA ILE A 8 -7.44 2.87 11.68
C ILE A 8 -8.17 3.26 12.98
N GLY A 9 -7.64 2.87 14.15
CA GLY A 9 -8.15 3.32 15.46
C GLY A 9 -9.09 2.38 16.18
N PHE A 10 -9.28 1.14 15.74
CA PHE A 10 -10.11 0.15 16.44
C PHE A 10 -9.27 -0.84 17.26
N SER A 11 -8.31 -0.34 18.04
CA SER A 11 -7.34 -1.20 18.76
C SER A 11 -7.96 -2.08 19.86
N ASN A 12 -9.15 -1.71 20.32
CA ASN A 12 -9.90 -2.39 21.38
C ASN A 12 -10.80 -3.52 20.88
N ILE A 13 -11.09 -3.59 19.58
CA ILE A 13 -11.91 -4.67 19.01
C ILE A 13 -11.04 -5.92 18.90
N LYS A 14 -11.33 -6.92 19.73
CA LYS A 14 -10.56 -8.18 19.77
C LYS A 14 -11.39 -9.42 19.47
N ARG A 15 -12.72 -9.29 19.50
CA ARG A 15 -13.67 -10.40 19.38
C ARG A 15 -14.72 -10.07 18.34
N ASP A 16 -15.15 -11.09 17.60
CA ASP A 16 -16.19 -10.94 16.57
C ASP A 16 -17.48 -10.31 17.12
N LYS A 17 -17.85 -10.61 18.38
CA LYS A 17 -19.03 -10.01 19.04
C LYS A 17 -18.97 -8.48 19.16
N GLU A 18 -17.77 -7.91 19.28
CA GLU A 18 -17.56 -6.45 19.36
C GLU A 18 -17.51 -5.82 17.96
N LEU A 19 -17.20 -6.63 16.95
CA LEU A 19 -17.10 -6.22 15.56
C LEU A 19 -18.47 -6.20 14.86
N GLU A 20 -19.38 -7.13 15.19
CA GLU A 20 -20.70 -7.20 14.55
C GLU A 20 -21.50 -5.89 14.59
N PRO A 21 -21.57 -5.16 15.73
CA PRO A 21 -22.25 -3.86 15.75
C PRO A 21 -21.61 -2.83 14.81
N LEU A 22 -20.28 -2.82 14.71
CA LEU A 22 -19.55 -1.92 13.82
C LEU A 22 -19.84 -2.24 12.35
N LEU A 23 -19.80 -3.52 11.97
CA LEU A 23 -20.11 -3.94 10.60
C LEU A 23 -21.57 -3.68 10.25
N LYS A 24 -22.49 -3.83 11.21
CA LYS A 24 -23.88 -3.45 11.04
C LYS A 24 -24.04 -1.96 10.82
N GLU A 25 -23.31 -1.14 11.57
CA GLU A 25 -23.29 0.33 11.37
C GLU A 25 -22.77 0.70 9.97
N VAL A 26 -21.74 0.01 9.46
CA VAL A 26 -21.27 0.19 8.08
C VAL A 26 -22.37 -0.13 7.07
N SER A 27 -23.11 -1.22 7.28
CA SER A 27 -24.20 -1.63 6.38
C SER A 27 -25.42 -0.70 6.43
N ASP A 28 -25.82 -0.24 7.61
CA ASP A 28 -27.02 0.56 7.83
C ASP A 28 -26.80 2.05 7.49
N HIS A 29 -25.57 2.54 7.67
CA HIS A 29 -25.20 3.96 7.53
C HIS A 29 -23.94 4.15 6.66
N CYS A 30 -23.86 3.44 5.53
CA CYS A 30 -22.75 3.58 4.58
C CYS A 30 -22.71 4.98 3.94
N ASP A 31 -21.50 5.48 3.70
CA ASP A 31 -21.27 6.75 2.98
C ASP A 31 -21.16 6.51 1.47
N LYS A 32 -20.68 5.33 1.06
CA LYS A 32 -20.58 4.90 -0.34
C LYS A 32 -21.15 3.49 -0.50
N LYS A 33 -21.90 3.31 -1.59
CA LYS A 33 -22.44 2.01 -2.02
C LYS A 33 -22.17 1.79 -3.50
N VAL A 34 -21.58 0.66 -3.84
CA VAL A 34 -21.37 0.21 -5.23
C VAL A 34 -22.02 -1.17 -5.37
N ALA A 35 -22.80 -1.37 -6.43
CA ALA A 35 -23.46 -2.64 -6.71
C ALA A 35 -23.25 -3.05 -8.17
N VAL A 36 -22.98 -4.33 -8.39
CA VAL A 36 -22.75 -4.94 -9.71
C VAL A 36 -23.63 -6.15 -9.86
N LYS A 37 -24.42 -6.21 -10.94
CA LYS A 37 -25.23 -7.37 -11.27
C LYS A 37 -24.36 -8.50 -11.79
N GLU A 38 -24.57 -9.69 -11.27
CA GLU A 38 -23.94 -10.91 -11.73
C GLU A 38 -24.86 -11.68 -12.67
N ASP A 39 -24.28 -12.54 -13.52
CA ASP A 39 -25.01 -13.34 -14.49
C ASP A 39 -25.97 -14.36 -13.83
N THR A 40 -25.72 -14.69 -12.57
CA THR A 40 -26.53 -15.56 -11.70
C THR A 40 -27.83 -14.91 -11.22
N GLY A 41 -27.99 -13.59 -11.41
CA GLY A 41 -29.13 -12.81 -10.92
C GLY A 41 -28.92 -12.18 -9.54
N SER A 42 -27.84 -12.52 -8.83
CA SER A 42 -27.40 -11.85 -7.59
C SER A 42 -26.69 -10.53 -7.90
N GLU A 43 -26.61 -9.65 -6.91
CA GLU A 43 -25.83 -8.40 -6.98
C GLU A 43 -24.66 -8.43 -6.00
N PHE A 44 -23.43 -8.28 -6.48
CA PHE A 44 -22.27 -8.04 -5.62
C PHE A 44 -22.29 -6.59 -5.14
N ILE A 45 -22.24 -6.37 -3.82
CA ILE A 45 -22.35 -5.05 -3.19
C ILE A 45 -21.14 -4.77 -2.30
N GLU A 46 -20.57 -3.58 -2.47
CA GLU A 46 -19.61 -2.96 -1.56
C GLU A 46 -20.25 -1.78 -0.83
N LEU A 47 -20.21 -1.80 0.50
CA LEU A 47 -20.69 -0.74 1.39
C LEU A 47 -19.50 -0.20 2.18
N SER A 48 -19.14 1.06 1.97
CA SER A 48 -18.03 1.70 2.66
C SER A 48 -18.52 2.80 3.59
N LYS A 49 -17.94 2.86 4.80
CA LYS A 49 -18.17 3.91 5.78
C LYS A 49 -16.84 4.48 6.28
N GLU A 50 -16.76 5.80 6.35
CA GLU A 50 -15.60 6.53 6.87
C GLU A 50 -15.68 6.69 8.38
N PHE A 51 -14.54 6.49 9.04
CA PHE A 51 -14.38 6.67 10.49
C PHE A 51 -13.34 7.75 10.83
N GLY A 52 -12.97 8.54 9.83
CA GLY A 52 -11.99 9.63 9.91
C GLY A 52 -11.60 10.03 8.48
N PRO A 53 -10.85 11.13 8.30
CA PRO A 53 -10.39 11.53 6.97
C PRO A 53 -9.64 10.39 6.29
N ASP A 54 -10.09 10.02 5.09
CA ASP A 54 -9.46 9.00 4.24
C ASP A 54 -9.31 7.60 4.85
N ILE A 55 -9.99 7.28 5.94
CA ILE A 55 -9.97 5.93 6.55
C ILE A 55 -11.37 5.41 6.82
N GLY A 56 -11.55 4.11 6.63
CA GLY A 56 -12.87 3.51 6.79
C GLY A 56 -12.86 1.99 6.77
N ILE A 57 -14.06 1.43 6.74
CA ILE A 57 -14.29 0.00 6.59
C ILE A 57 -15.21 -0.20 5.39
N THR A 58 -14.86 -1.16 4.54
CA THR A 58 -15.72 -1.67 3.47
C THR A 58 -16.25 -3.03 3.87
N VAL A 59 -17.55 -3.23 3.70
CA VAL A 59 -18.24 -4.51 3.84
C VAL A 59 -18.67 -4.96 2.46
N CYS A 60 -18.31 -6.19 2.10
CA CYS A 60 -18.64 -6.81 0.83
C CYS A 60 -19.60 -7.97 1.05
N GLY A 61 -20.51 -8.17 0.11
CA GLY A 61 -21.42 -9.29 0.13
C GLY A 61 -22.26 -9.39 -1.12
N GLU A 62 -23.08 -10.42 -1.17
CA GLU A 62 -24.07 -10.61 -2.22
C GLU A 62 -25.44 -10.14 -1.75
N LYS A 63 -26.24 -9.66 -2.67
CA LYS A 63 -27.65 -9.36 -2.45
C LYS A 63 -28.49 -10.21 -3.39
N ASP A 64 -29.42 -10.95 -2.79
CA ASP A 64 -30.40 -11.79 -3.47
C ASP A 64 -31.83 -11.35 -3.10
N GLU A 65 -32.81 -12.24 -3.29
CA GLU A 65 -34.22 -12.00 -2.95
C GLU A 65 -34.47 -11.91 -1.43
N ASP A 66 -33.65 -12.60 -0.61
CA ASP A 66 -33.79 -12.68 0.85
C ASP A 66 -33.10 -11.52 1.57
N GLY A 67 -32.14 -10.86 0.91
CA GLY A 67 -31.56 -9.61 1.37
C GLY A 67 -30.07 -9.51 1.10
N PHE A 68 -29.38 -8.71 1.91
CA PHE A 68 -27.93 -8.56 1.81
C PHE A 68 -27.22 -9.57 2.73
N HIS A 69 -26.40 -10.42 2.13
CA HIS A 69 -25.60 -11.44 2.78
C HIS A 69 -24.13 -11.01 2.78
N ARG A 70 -23.65 -10.54 3.94
CA ARG A 70 -22.24 -10.16 4.13
C ARG A 70 -21.33 -11.38 3.97
N GLU A 71 -20.31 -11.25 3.15
CA GLU A 71 -19.27 -12.28 2.97
C GLU A 71 -17.96 -11.94 3.71
N TYR A 72 -17.49 -10.71 3.54
CA TYR A 72 -16.23 -10.25 4.12
C TYR A 72 -16.22 -8.74 4.33
N TYR A 73 -15.19 -8.25 5.02
CA TYR A 73 -14.99 -6.82 5.26
C TYR A 73 -13.49 -6.55 5.35
N PHE A 74 -13.08 -5.32 5.06
CA PHE A 74 -11.71 -4.87 5.24
C PHE A 74 -11.62 -3.41 5.68
N PRO A 75 -10.67 -3.04 6.54
CA PRO A 75 -10.30 -1.65 6.74
C PRO A 75 -9.58 -1.11 5.49
N TYR A 76 -9.76 0.16 5.18
CA TYR A 76 -9.05 0.82 4.10
C TYR A 76 -8.50 2.18 4.54
N MET A 77 -7.47 2.61 3.81
CA MET A 77 -7.05 4.00 3.71
C MET A 77 -7.13 4.44 2.25
N LYS A 78 -7.66 5.63 1.98
CA LYS A 78 -7.58 6.26 0.67
C LYS A 78 -6.21 6.90 0.52
N GLY A 79 -5.47 6.47 -0.49
CA GLY A 79 -4.20 7.11 -0.85
C GLY A 79 -4.42 8.41 -1.62
N SER A 80 -3.37 9.21 -1.71
CA SER A 80 -3.36 10.48 -2.45
C SER A 80 -2.46 10.40 -3.68
N GLY A 81 -2.90 11.01 -4.78
CA GLY A 81 -2.16 11.06 -6.04
C GLY A 81 -2.12 9.73 -6.79
N VAL A 82 -1.30 9.65 -7.84
CA VAL A 82 -1.06 8.42 -8.60
C VAL A 82 0.29 7.85 -8.18
N THR A 83 0.31 6.63 -7.65
CA THR A 83 1.55 5.99 -7.23
C THR A 83 2.26 5.33 -8.40
N THR A 84 1.52 4.62 -9.26
CA THR A 84 2.07 3.96 -10.43
C THR A 84 1.14 4.05 -11.64
N ARG A 85 1.74 4.08 -12.84
CA ARG A 85 1.05 4.02 -14.14
C ARG A 85 1.40 2.73 -14.91
N GLU A 86 2.12 1.83 -14.26
CA GLU A 86 2.46 0.52 -14.81
C GLU A 86 1.20 -0.32 -14.98
N ASP A 87 1.27 -1.28 -15.90
CA ASP A 87 0.17 -2.20 -16.15
C ASP A 87 -0.06 -3.10 -14.92
N VAL A 88 -1.33 -3.26 -14.56
CA VAL A 88 -1.77 -4.07 -13.43
C VAL A 88 -2.55 -5.27 -13.92
N GLY A 89 -2.07 -6.48 -13.58
CA GLY A 89 -2.85 -7.70 -13.68
C GLY A 89 -3.74 -7.86 -12.46
N ILE A 90 -5.03 -8.12 -12.65
CA ILE A 90 -5.97 -8.37 -11.54
C ILE A 90 -6.33 -9.85 -11.51
N GLU A 91 -6.09 -10.48 -10.36
CA GLU A 91 -6.38 -11.89 -10.11
C GLU A 91 -7.39 -12.04 -8.97
N LYS A 92 -8.24 -13.06 -9.08
CA LYS A 92 -9.18 -13.39 -7.99
C LYS A 92 -8.40 -14.05 -6.86
N HIS A 93 -8.51 -13.48 -5.66
CA HIS A 93 -7.81 -13.94 -4.47
C HIS A 93 -8.74 -14.80 -3.62
N GLY A 94 -8.48 -16.11 -3.59
CA GLY A 94 -9.23 -17.07 -2.77
C GLY A 94 -10.63 -17.40 -3.30
N PRO A 95 -11.47 -18.07 -2.48
CA PRO A 95 -12.81 -18.49 -2.90
C PRO A 95 -13.84 -17.35 -2.88
N ARG A 96 -13.57 -16.27 -2.12
CA ARG A 96 -14.44 -15.09 -2.02
C ARG A 96 -14.18 -14.15 -3.18
N ASP A 97 -15.11 -13.25 -3.48
CA ASP A 97 -14.93 -12.20 -4.48
C ASP A 97 -14.01 -11.06 -4.01
N SER A 98 -12.87 -11.42 -3.43
CA SER A 98 -11.74 -10.51 -3.22
C SER A 98 -10.75 -10.62 -4.36
N TYR A 99 -10.10 -9.51 -4.69
CA TYR A 99 -9.16 -9.42 -5.81
C TYR A 99 -7.82 -8.89 -5.33
N ALA A 100 -6.75 -9.40 -5.95
CA ALA A 100 -5.40 -8.91 -5.78
C ALA A 100 -4.92 -8.31 -7.10
N GLY A 101 -4.24 -7.17 -7.02
CA GLY A 101 -3.53 -6.59 -8.15
C GLY A 101 -2.07 -6.95 -8.11
N VAL A 102 -1.49 -7.21 -9.29
CA VAL A 102 -0.08 -7.51 -9.49
C VAL A 102 0.47 -6.50 -10.50
N CYS A 103 1.54 -5.80 -10.14
CA CYS A 103 2.23 -4.91 -11.08
C CYS A 103 3.75 -4.98 -10.90
N GLU A 104 4.48 -4.63 -11.95
CA GLU A 104 5.94 -4.52 -11.90
C GLU A 104 6.36 -3.05 -11.94
N ASP A 105 6.77 -2.51 -10.79
CA ASP A 105 7.34 -1.16 -10.74
C ASP A 105 8.87 -1.22 -10.62
N MET A 106 9.56 -0.68 -11.63
CA MET A 106 11.03 -0.73 -11.72
C MET A 106 11.73 -0.06 -10.53
N ARG A 107 11.07 0.88 -9.86
CA ARG A 107 11.62 1.59 -8.69
C ARG A 107 11.81 0.68 -7.48
N VAL A 108 10.95 -0.32 -7.34
CA VAL A 108 10.95 -1.23 -6.18
C VAL A 108 11.79 -2.47 -6.47
N GLY A 109 11.88 -2.90 -7.74
CA GLY A 109 12.71 -4.03 -8.15
C GLY A 109 12.13 -5.40 -7.76
N VAL A 110 10.89 -5.44 -7.26
CA VAL A 110 10.13 -6.67 -6.96
C VAL A 110 8.73 -6.54 -7.56
N SER A 111 8.08 -7.68 -7.82
CA SER A 111 6.67 -7.70 -8.20
C SER A 111 5.82 -7.25 -6.99
N LEU A 112 5.01 -6.23 -7.21
CA LEU A 112 4.11 -5.67 -6.20
C LEU A 112 2.76 -6.38 -6.30
N ILE A 113 2.35 -7.00 -5.22
CA ILE A 113 1.04 -7.62 -5.04
C ILE A 113 0.30 -6.80 -3.99
N PHE A 114 -0.92 -6.39 -4.27
CA PHE A 114 -1.69 -5.55 -3.36
C PHE A 114 -3.16 -5.97 -3.32
N TYR A 115 -3.81 -5.67 -2.20
CA TYR A 115 -5.24 -5.88 -2.06
C TYR A 115 -6.04 -4.81 -2.81
N LEU A 116 -6.93 -5.21 -3.72
CA LEU A 116 -7.76 -4.28 -4.49
C LEU A 116 -8.91 -3.71 -3.65
N GLN A 117 -8.97 -2.39 -3.49
CA GLN A 117 -9.99 -1.72 -2.67
C GLN A 117 -11.33 -1.53 -3.38
N ASN A 118 -11.35 -1.37 -4.71
CA ASN A 118 -12.54 -1.05 -5.49
C ASN A 118 -12.90 -2.17 -6.47
N ALA A 119 -13.12 -3.38 -5.95
CA ALA A 119 -13.39 -4.57 -6.75
C ALA A 119 -14.74 -4.50 -7.48
N ALA A 120 -15.77 -3.91 -6.86
CA ALA A 120 -17.06 -3.70 -7.52
C ALA A 120 -16.94 -2.73 -8.70
N GLU A 121 -16.17 -1.66 -8.57
CA GLU A 121 -15.91 -0.74 -9.70
C GLU A 121 -15.16 -1.47 -10.82
N TYR A 122 -14.10 -2.22 -10.48
CA TYR A 122 -13.39 -3.04 -11.46
C TYR A 122 -14.31 -4.03 -12.19
N LYS A 123 -15.14 -4.79 -11.47
CA LYS A 123 -16.14 -5.69 -12.07
C LYS A 123 -17.06 -4.94 -13.02
N LYS A 124 -17.63 -3.81 -12.58
CA LYS A 124 -18.53 -2.98 -13.39
C LYS A 124 -17.87 -2.53 -14.69
N GLU A 125 -16.64 -2.05 -14.61
CA GLU A 125 -15.86 -1.60 -15.77
C GLU A 125 -15.52 -2.75 -16.72
N CYS A 126 -15.19 -3.94 -16.18
CA CYS A 126 -15.01 -5.15 -16.99
C CYS A 126 -16.29 -5.54 -17.76
N PHE A 127 -17.45 -5.48 -17.11
CA PHE A 127 -18.75 -5.79 -17.73
C PHE A 127 -19.16 -4.75 -18.78
N GLN A 128 -19.03 -3.46 -18.46
CA GLN A 128 -19.54 -2.38 -19.31
C GLN A 128 -18.63 -2.04 -20.49
N TYR A 129 -17.31 -2.00 -20.26
CA TYR A 129 -16.36 -1.44 -21.22
C TYR A 129 -15.30 -2.43 -21.70
N LYS A 130 -15.37 -3.70 -21.27
CA LYS A 130 -14.40 -4.76 -21.62
C LYS A 130 -12.95 -4.27 -21.46
N ILE A 131 -12.63 -3.64 -20.33
CA ILE A 131 -11.31 -3.03 -20.03
C ILE A 131 -10.17 -4.06 -19.88
N LYS A 132 -10.30 -5.28 -20.43
CA LYS A 132 -9.21 -6.25 -20.48
C LYS A 132 -8.04 -5.64 -21.28
N GLY A 133 -7.02 -5.14 -20.58
CA GLY A 133 -5.76 -4.65 -21.15
C GLY A 133 -5.67 -3.15 -21.42
N LYS A 134 -6.43 -2.27 -20.74
CA LYS A 134 -6.05 -0.83 -20.70
C LYS A 134 -5.19 -0.55 -19.48
N SER A 135 -4.16 0.27 -19.66
CA SER A 135 -3.34 0.78 -18.56
C SER A 135 -4.19 1.72 -17.69
N VAL A 136 -4.51 1.25 -16.49
CA VAL A 136 -5.20 2.04 -15.48
C VAL A 136 -4.18 2.41 -14.41
N SER A 137 -4.07 3.70 -14.11
CA SER A 137 -3.17 4.14 -13.05
C SER A 137 -3.67 3.69 -11.69
N THR A 138 -2.74 3.41 -10.76
CA THR A 138 -3.06 2.88 -9.45
C THR A 138 -2.55 3.80 -8.35
N THR A 139 -3.38 3.96 -7.33
CA THR A 139 -3.06 4.70 -6.10
C THR A 139 -2.84 3.69 -4.99
N PHE A 140 -1.63 3.64 -4.41
CA PHE A 140 -1.35 2.76 -3.29
C PHE A 140 -1.62 3.42 -1.94
N ALA A 141 -1.99 2.59 -0.98
CA ALA A 141 -2.10 2.95 0.43
C ALA A 141 -1.66 1.77 1.28
N GLY A 142 -1.14 2.03 2.48
CA GLY A 142 -0.67 1.02 3.41
C GLY A 142 -1.33 1.13 4.77
N LEU A 143 -1.72 0.00 5.36
CA LEU A 143 -2.10 -0.08 6.77
C LEU A 143 -0.97 -0.76 7.55
N SER A 144 -0.54 -0.17 8.66
CA SER A 144 0.56 -0.71 9.46
C SER A 144 0.11 -1.08 10.87
N LEU A 145 0.56 -2.25 11.34
CA LEU A 145 0.32 -2.73 12.71
C LEU A 145 1.42 -2.32 13.68
N GLN A 146 2.60 -2.00 13.18
CA GLN A 146 3.75 -1.64 13.98
C GLN A 146 4.73 -0.84 13.13
N GLY A 147 5.20 0.27 13.69
CA GLY A 147 6.18 1.13 13.04
C GLY A 147 7.15 1.76 14.02
N LYS A 148 8.30 2.16 13.52
CA LYS A 148 9.30 2.94 14.24
C LYS A 148 9.74 4.11 13.37
N VAL A 149 9.84 5.28 13.97
CA VAL A 149 10.42 6.45 13.34
C VAL A 149 11.92 6.50 13.64
N LEU A 150 12.71 6.62 12.58
CA LEU A 150 14.16 6.78 12.62
C LEU A 150 14.54 8.22 12.27
N LEU A 151 15.71 8.63 12.74
CA LEU A 151 16.28 9.92 12.41
C LEU A 151 16.62 10.01 10.90
N PRO A 152 16.61 11.24 10.33
CA PRO A 152 17.12 11.48 8.98
C PRO A 152 18.58 11.04 8.87
N ILE A 153 18.99 10.66 7.66
CA ILE A 153 20.41 10.51 7.35
C ILE A 153 20.96 11.88 7.00
N CYS A 154 22.02 12.28 7.69
CA CYS A 154 22.69 13.54 7.41
C CYS A 154 23.47 13.42 6.10
N LYS A 155 22.91 13.95 5.01
CA LYS A 155 23.57 14.04 3.70
C LYS A 155 23.94 15.49 3.40
N SER A 156 25.12 15.69 2.80
CA SER A 156 25.51 16.98 2.23
C SER A 156 24.68 17.30 0.98
N LYS A 157 24.61 18.57 0.58
CA LYS A 157 23.86 18.96 -0.63
C LYS A 157 24.44 18.32 -1.88
N GLU A 158 25.76 18.20 -1.94
CA GLU A 158 26.50 17.56 -3.01
C GLU A 158 26.14 16.07 -3.12
N GLN A 159 26.06 15.36 -1.98
CA GLN A 159 25.63 13.95 -1.94
C GLN A 159 24.19 13.79 -2.43
N ILE A 160 23.26 14.65 -2.02
CA ILE A 160 21.85 14.56 -2.45
C ILE A 160 21.72 14.72 -3.97
N VAL A 161 22.49 15.63 -4.57
CA VAL A 161 22.49 15.83 -6.03
C VAL A 161 23.10 14.62 -6.73
N SER A 162 24.25 14.14 -6.25
CA SER A 162 24.92 12.96 -6.79
C SER A 162 24.03 11.70 -6.72
N ASP A 163 23.33 11.49 -5.61
CA ASP A 163 22.44 10.33 -5.42
C ASP A 163 21.25 10.36 -6.39
N ARG A 164 20.71 11.56 -6.65
CA ARG A 164 19.61 11.75 -7.62
C ARG A 164 20.07 11.44 -9.04
N GLU A 165 21.25 11.93 -9.43
CA GLU A 165 21.82 11.66 -10.76
C GLU A 165 22.14 10.17 -10.93
N ALA A 166 22.72 9.52 -9.91
CA ALA A 166 22.98 8.08 -9.91
C ALA A 166 21.69 7.26 -10.06
N THR A 167 20.61 7.64 -9.35
CA THR A 167 19.31 6.96 -9.45
C THR A 167 18.70 7.09 -10.85
N ALA A 168 18.80 8.27 -11.47
CA ALA A 168 18.32 8.52 -12.82
C ALA A 168 19.11 7.72 -13.87
N ASN A 169 20.45 7.72 -13.76
CA ASN A 169 21.33 6.95 -14.64
C ASN A 169 21.07 5.44 -14.51
N ARG A 170 20.97 4.93 -13.29
CA ARG A 170 20.63 3.52 -13.03
C ARG A 170 19.30 3.14 -13.66
N SER A 171 18.28 3.99 -13.53
CA SER A 171 16.97 3.76 -14.16
C SER A 171 17.05 3.67 -15.68
N HIS A 172 17.85 4.53 -16.32
CA HIS A 172 18.11 4.46 -17.75
C HIS A 172 18.79 3.14 -18.15
N LEU A 173 19.82 2.71 -17.40
CA LEU A 173 20.52 1.46 -17.67
C LEU A 173 19.61 0.24 -17.55
N ILE A 174 18.73 0.19 -16.53
CA ILE A 174 17.77 -0.92 -16.39
C ILE A 174 16.80 -0.96 -17.58
N ALA A 175 16.34 0.19 -18.05
CA ALA A 175 15.45 0.27 -19.21
C ALA A 175 16.15 -0.18 -20.51
N ALA A 176 17.45 0.11 -20.67
CA ALA A 176 18.26 -0.37 -21.79
C ALA A 176 18.52 -1.88 -21.70
N ALA A 177 18.89 -2.39 -20.52
CA ALA A 177 19.12 -3.81 -20.27
C ALA A 177 17.86 -4.66 -20.55
N ARG A 178 16.66 -4.16 -20.19
CA ARG A 178 15.38 -4.82 -20.54
C ARG A 178 15.16 -4.97 -22.06
N LYS A 179 15.79 -4.13 -22.87
CA LYS A 179 15.75 -4.21 -24.35
C LYS A 179 16.83 -5.12 -24.94
N GLY A 180 17.64 -5.77 -24.09
CA GLY A 180 18.71 -6.67 -24.50
C GLY A 180 20.06 -6.00 -24.74
N ASP A 181 20.28 -4.80 -24.19
CA ASP A 181 21.58 -4.11 -24.26
C ASP A 181 22.60 -4.78 -23.30
N GLU A 182 23.60 -5.44 -23.88
CA GLU A 182 24.66 -6.14 -23.14
C GLU A 182 25.58 -5.17 -22.38
N GLU A 183 25.90 -4.01 -22.94
CA GLU A 183 26.78 -3.01 -22.29
C GLU A 183 26.10 -2.43 -21.04
N ALA A 184 24.79 -2.19 -21.12
CA ALA A 184 24.01 -1.75 -19.97
C ALA A 184 23.96 -2.82 -18.87
N MET A 185 23.87 -4.10 -19.26
CA MET A 185 23.85 -5.22 -18.32
C MET A 185 25.21 -5.38 -17.62
N GLU A 186 26.32 -5.30 -18.35
CA GLU A 186 27.67 -5.31 -17.77
C GLU A 186 27.88 -4.15 -16.81
N SER A 187 27.48 -2.94 -17.19
CA SER A 187 27.59 -1.75 -16.34
C SER A 187 26.84 -1.90 -15.02
N LEU A 188 25.59 -2.38 -15.07
CA LEU A 188 24.79 -2.66 -13.87
C LEU A 188 25.45 -3.72 -12.97
N THR A 189 26.04 -4.77 -13.55
CA THR A 189 26.71 -5.80 -12.75
C THR A 189 27.96 -5.29 -12.04
N LEU A 190 28.74 -4.41 -12.68
CA LEU A 190 29.91 -3.79 -12.05
C LEU A 190 29.48 -2.86 -10.90
N GLU A 191 28.45 -2.04 -11.12
CA GLU A 191 27.87 -1.18 -10.07
C GLU A 191 27.38 -1.99 -8.86
N ASP A 192 26.71 -3.13 -9.09
CA ASP A 192 26.19 -3.98 -8.03
C ASP A 192 27.32 -4.63 -7.22
N ILE A 193 28.42 -5.05 -7.87
CA ILE A 193 29.62 -5.59 -7.20
C ILE A 193 30.28 -4.53 -6.30
N ASP A 194 30.43 -3.30 -6.81
CA ASP A 194 31.01 -2.19 -6.07
C ASP A 194 30.14 -1.81 -4.87
N THR A 195 28.82 -1.75 -5.08
CA THR A 195 27.84 -1.45 -4.01
C THR A 195 27.88 -2.53 -2.94
N TYR A 196 27.86 -3.82 -3.32
CA TYR A 196 27.94 -4.93 -2.37
C TYR A 196 29.23 -4.87 -1.55
N THR A 197 30.37 -4.61 -2.20
CA THR A 197 31.68 -4.52 -1.54
C THR A 197 31.71 -3.35 -0.55
N MET A 198 31.17 -2.19 -0.94
CA MET A 198 31.07 -1.02 -0.09
C MET A 198 30.20 -1.30 1.15
N VAL A 199 29.01 -1.87 0.96
CA VAL A 199 28.06 -2.20 2.03
C VAL A 199 28.66 -3.23 2.98
N SER A 200 29.29 -4.29 2.46
CA SER A 200 29.91 -5.35 3.26
C SER A 200 30.98 -4.82 4.21
N ARG A 201 31.82 -3.88 3.76
CA ARG A 201 32.83 -3.23 4.60
C ARG A 201 32.20 -2.33 5.67
N ARG A 202 31.15 -1.57 5.31
CA ARG A 202 30.50 -0.62 6.23
C ARG A 202 29.70 -1.32 7.33
N ILE A 203 29.02 -2.43 7.02
CA ILE A 203 28.22 -3.21 8.00
C ILE A 203 29.05 -3.68 9.20
N GLN A 204 30.36 -3.88 9.03
CA GLN A 204 31.24 -4.30 10.13
C GLN A 204 31.40 -3.23 11.23
N ASN A 205 31.27 -1.94 10.86
CA ASN A 205 31.60 -0.82 11.74
C ASN A 205 30.43 0.17 11.93
N GLU A 206 29.40 0.13 11.09
CA GLU A 206 28.26 1.05 11.08
C GLU A 206 26.94 0.29 11.29
N ASP A 207 25.94 0.98 11.86
CA ASP A 207 24.58 0.44 11.94
C ASP A 207 23.96 0.37 10.52
N VAL A 208 23.34 -0.77 10.20
CA VAL A 208 22.66 -1.03 8.92
C VAL A 208 21.70 0.10 8.53
N PHE A 209 20.96 0.70 9.47
CA PHE A 209 20.01 1.78 9.18
C PHE A 209 20.66 3.15 8.94
N THR A 210 21.98 3.24 9.13
CA THR A 210 22.81 4.39 8.72
C THR A 210 23.37 4.19 7.32
N ILE A 211 23.50 2.94 6.88
CA ILE A 211 23.98 2.58 5.54
C ILE A 211 22.83 2.61 4.52
N VAL A 212 21.67 2.09 4.91
CA VAL A 212 20.50 1.97 4.02
C VAL A 212 19.57 3.18 4.17
N ASP A 213 19.30 3.84 3.04
CA ASP A 213 18.36 4.97 2.98
C ASP A 213 16.91 4.50 3.06
N SER A 214 16.52 3.64 2.10
CA SER A 214 15.17 3.10 1.95
C SER A 214 15.22 1.64 1.48
N PHE A 215 14.17 0.88 1.77
CA PHE A 215 13.98 -0.46 1.23
C PHE A 215 12.51 -0.80 1.17
N PHE A 216 12.15 -1.72 0.28
CA PHE A 216 10.81 -2.24 0.14
C PHE A 216 10.92 -3.73 -0.14
N MET A 217 10.55 -4.57 0.84
CA MET A 217 10.79 -6.02 0.77
C MET A 217 9.53 -6.79 1.16
N PRO A 218 9.18 -7.89 0.46
CA PRO A 218 8.10 -8.78 0.88
C PRO A 218 8.31 -9.27 2.31
N TYR A 219 7.22 -9.40 3.07
CA TYR A 219 7.28 -9.81 4.47
C TYR A 219 6.18 -10.79 4.83
N GLY A 220 6.55 -11.89 5.50
CA GLY A 220 5.60 -12.86 6.00
C GLY A 220 5.15 -13.88 4.95
N MET A 221 4.02 -14.54 5.22
CA MET A 221 3.44 -15.56 4.33
C MET A 221 2.38 -14.98 3.38
N GLU A 222 1.88 -13.78 3.67
CA GLU A 222 0.88 -13.10 2.83
C GLU A 222 1.61 -12.30 1.75
N CYS A 223 1.17 -12.43 0.50
CA CYS A 223 1.85 -11.84 -0.66
C CYS A 223 1.74 -10.31 -0.71
N ASP A 224 0.78 -9.72 -0.02
CA ASP A 224 0.46 -8.28 -0.02
C ASP A 224 1.03 -7.54 1.20
N GLN A 225 1.93 -8.17 1.96
CA GLN A 225 2.61 -7.57 3.10
C GLN A 225 4.06 -7.23 2.77
N TYR A 226 4.48 -6.03 3.16
CA TYR A 226 5.81 -5.51 2.90
C TYR A 226 6.42 -4.89 4.12
N GLN A 227 7.71 -5.12 4.32
CA GLN A 227 8.52 -4.31 5.22
C GLN A 227 9.11 -3.16 4.42
N ILE A 228 8.89 -1.95 4.92
CA ILE A 228 9.34 -0.73 4.26
C ILE A 228 10.20 0.12 5.18
N LEU A 229 11.14 0.82 4.57
CA LEU A 229 11.85 1.96 5.14
C LEU A 229 11.79 3.08 4.10
N GLY A 230 11.22 4.22 4.47
CA GLY A 230 11.08 5.36 3.58
C GLY A 230 11.12 6.69 4.33
N GLU A 231 11.34 7.77 3.60
CA GLU A 231 11.31 9.13 4.13
C GLU A 231 9.87 9.61 4.30
N ILE A 232 9.57 10.26 5.41
CA ILE A 232 8.27 10.88 5.68
C ILE A 232 8.27 12.25 5.00
N LEU A 233 7.41 12.41 4.00
CA LEU A 233 7.25 13.68 3.28
C LEU A 233 6.24 14.59 3.98
N GLU A 234 5.14 14.01 4.46
CA GLU A 234 4.06 14.74 5.12
C GLU A 234 3.50 13.86 6.24
N CYS A 235 3.10 14.46 7.36
CA CYS A 235 2.48 13.76 8.47
C CYS A 235 1.25 14.51 8.99
N GLN A 236 0.14 13.80 9.10
CA GLN A 236 -1.10 14.30 9.66
C GLN A 236 -1.56 13.41 10.80
N LYS A 237 -1.99 14.06 11.89
CA LYS A 237 -2.57 13.38 13.03
C LYS A 237 -4.09 13.50 12.99
N GLN A 238 -4.76 12.37 12.93
CA GLN A 238 -6.21 12.29 12.88
C GLN A 238 -6.75 11.50 14.08
N SER A 239 -8.06 11.47 14.25
CA SER A 239 -8.71 10.67 15.29
C SER A 239 -9.89 9.91 14.70
N ASN A 240 -10.07 8.67 15.13
CA ASN A 240 -11.21 7.87 14.74
C ASN A 240 -12.49 8.45 15.39
N SER A 241 -13.54 8.62 14.59
CA SER A 241 -14.79 9.27 15.02
C SER A 241 -15.57 8.47 16.07
N VAL A 242 -15.40 7.14 16.10
CA VAL A 242 -16.12 6.23 17.01
C VAL A 242 -15.32 5.97 18.28
N THR A 243 -14.04 5.63 18.14
CA THR A 243 -13.21 5.24 19.29
C THR A 243 -12.46 6.41 19.92
N GLY A 244 -12.32 7.54 19.20
CA GLY A 244 -11.47 8.67 19.60
C GLY A 244 -9.97 8.35 19.55
N GLU A 245 -9.57 7.19 19.05
CA GLU A 245 -8.16 6.81 18.99
C GLU A 245 -7.42 7.66 17.97
N LYS A 246 -6.23 8.12 18.36
CA LYS A 246 -5.36 8.94 17.52
C LYS A 246 -4.60 8.05 16.55
N ILE A 247 -4.60 8.45 15.30
CA ILE A 247 -3.92 7.76 14.20
C ILE A 247 -3.01 8.75 13.48
N PHE A 248 -1.90 8.25 12.97
CA PHE A 248 -1.00 8.98 12.09
C PHE A 248 -1.20 8.52 10.66
N GLN A 249 -1.40 9.49 9.79
CA GLN A 249 -1.39 9.32 8.35
C GLN A 249 -0.13 9.99 7.82
N MET A 250 0.71 9.23 7.14
CA MET A 250 1.98 9.74 6.62
C MET A 250 2.05 9.50 5.12
N ARG A 251 2.48 10.51 4.38
CA ARG A 251 2.93 10.31 3.00
C ARG A 251 4.40 9.96 3.06
N ILE A 252 4.76 8.81 2.52
CA ILE A 252 6.13 8.31 2.53
C ILE A 252 6.69 8.20 1.11
N ASP A 253 7.98 8.46 0.97
CA ASP A 253 8.75 8.16 -0.22
C ASP A 253 9.64 6.95 0.04
N CYS A 254 9.42 5.89 -0.71
CA CYS A 254 10.20 4.66 -0.62
C CYS A 254 10.71 4.30 -2.01
N ASN A 255 12.03 4.45 -2.23
CA ASN A 255 12.67 4.24 -3.53
C ASN A 255 12.03 5.07 -4.67
N GLY A 256 11.54 6.29 -4.39
CA GLY A 256 10.86 7.14 -5.40
C GLY A 256 9.40 6.75 -5.65
N MET A 257 8.86 5.75 -4.94
CA MET A 257 7.45 5.42 -4.91
C MET A 257 6.79 6.11 -3.72
N GLN A 258 5.85 7.01 -4.00
CA GLN A 258 5.13 7.77 -2.98
C GLN A 258 3.73 7.22 -2.76
N PHE A 259 3.40 6.96 -1.49
CA PHE A 259 2.08 6.48 -1.09
C PHE A 259 1.79 6.85 0.37
N ASN A 260 0.52 6.75 0.76
CA ASN A 260 0.10 7.04 2.13
C ASN A 260 0.10 5.79 2.99
N ILE A 261 0.48 5.94 4.26
CA ILE A 261 0.39 4.89 5.27
C ILE A 261 -0.42 5.37 6.48
N CYS A 262 -1.22 4.47 7.05
CA CYS A 262 -1.96 4.70 8.28
C CYS A 262 -1.42 3.78 9.39
N ILE A 263 -1.20 4.36 10.58
CA ILE A 263 -0.81 3.61 11.77
C ILE A 263 -1.46 4.24 13.01
N ASN A 264 -1.80 3.42 14.00
CA ASN A 264 -2.28 3.90 15.28
C ASN A 264 -1.13 4.54 16.08
N GLU A 265 -1.39 5.64 16.79
CA GLU A 265 -0.38 6.27 17.66
C GLU A 265 0.16 5.29 18.72
N LYS A 266 -0.67 4.34 19.20
CA LYS A 266 -0.27 3.34 20.18
C LYS A 266 0.76 2.34 19.67
N ASP A 267 0.87 2.19 18.35
CA ASP A 267 1.72 1.19 17.69
C ASP A 267 2.94 1.81 16.97
N LEU A 268 3.06 3.14 17.04
CA LEU A 268 4.17 3.87 16.48
C LEU A 268 5.19 4.21 17.57
N LEU A 269 6.42 3.71 17.39
CA LEU A 269 7.54 4.08 18.26
C LEU A 269 8.28 5.29 17.70
N GLY A 270 8.31 6.39 18.46
CA GLY A 270 8.96 7.63 18.07
C GLY A 270 7.98 8.68 17.53
N ILE A 271 8.49 9.88 17.20
CA ILE A 271 7.68 11.01 16.75
C ILE A 271 7.81 11.13 15.22
N PRO A 272 6.72 10.99 14.45
CA PRO A 272 6.74 11.17 13.01
C PRO A 272 6.78 12.67 12.67
N GLU A 273 7.76 13.05 11.86
CA GLU A 273 7.95 14.41 11.36
C GLU A 273 8.52 14.34 9.93
N GLU A 274 8.30 15.38 9.15
CA GLU A 274 8.85 15.50 7.80
C GLU A 274 10.38 15.38 7.81
N GLY A 275 10.93 14.68 6.82
CA GLY A 275 12.35 14.36 6.69
C GLY A 275 12.85 13.22 7.58
N ARG A 276 12.07 12.79 8.60
CA ARG A 276 12.40 11.55 9.34
C ARG A 276 12.06 10.33 8.49
N ARG A 277 12.46 9.14 8.94
CA ARG A 277 12.22 7.89 8.20
C ARG A 277 11.27 6.97 8.94
N PHE A 278 10.26 6.46 8.24
CA PHE A 278 9.36 5.45 8.77
C PHE A 278 9.88 4.05 8.43
N LYS A 279 9.99 3.18 9.43
CA LYS A 279 10.23 1.75 9.26
C LYS A 279 9.04 0.97 9.82
N GLY A 280 8.41 0.12 9.02
CA GLY A 280 7.30 -0.70 9.51
C GLY A 280 6.89 -1.79 8.54
N THR A 281 6.02 -2.67 9.02
CA THR A 281 5.33 -3.64 8.17
C THR A 281 4.00 -3.02 7.73
N VAL A 282 3.74 -3.04 6.43
CA VAL A 282 2.53 -2.50 5.81
C VAL A 282 1.79 -3.60 5.05
N TRP A 283 0.49 -3.62 5.19
CA TRP A 283 -0.41 -4.30 4.27
C TRP A 283 -0.72 -3.35 3.12
N LEU A 284 -0.27 -3.71 1.91
CA LEU A 284 -0.38 -2.88 0.74
C LEU A 284 -1.76 -3.05 0.09
N GLN A 285 -2.42 -1.92 -0.12
CA GLN A 285 -3.71 -1.83 -0.78
C GLN A 285 -3.59 -0.91 -1.99
N GLY A 286 -4.42 -1.15 -3.00
CA GLY A 286 -4.45 -0.34 -4.21
C GLY A 286 -5.86 -0.03 -4.67
N CYS A 287 -6.05 1.19 -5.15
CA CYS A 287 -7.27 1.64 -5.81
C CYS A 287 -6.95 1.92 -7.28
N LEU A 288 -7.73 1.31 -8.18
CA LEU A 288 -7.61 1.55 -9.62
C LEU A 288 -8.36 2.84 -9.99
N ASN A 289 -7.68 3.75 -10.68
CA ASN A 289 -8.25 5.03 -11.08
C ASN A 289 -8.90 4.94 -12.47
N PHE A 290 -10.16 4.49 -12.51
CA PHE A 290 -10.95 4.48 -13.74
C PHE A 290 -11.38 5.91 -14.08
N SER A 291 -10.83 6.44 -15.17
CA SER A 291 -11.09 7.80 -15.69
C SER A 291 -12.26 7.86 -16.63
#